data_AF-A0A496N6C3-F1
#
_entry.id   AF-A0A496N6C3-F1
#
_cell.length_a   1.000
_cell.length_b   1.000
_cell.length_c   1.000
_cell.angle_alpha   90.00
_cell.angle_beta   90.00
_cell.angle_gamma   90.00
#
_symmetry.space_group_name_H-M   'P 1'
#
loop_
_entity.id
_entity.type
_entity.pdbx_description
1 polymer ?
#
loop_
_entity_poly.entity_id
_entity_poly.type
_entity_poly.pdbx_seq_one_letter_code
_entity_poly.pdbx_strand_id
1 'polypeptide(L)' 'MKLSDYFKKMPRGTRLVLAEKIGCHPVYLAHISAGRRIPSAKMAIDIETATDGAVSRYDLRD' A
#
# COMPACT_ATOMS: atom_id res chain seq x y z
N MET A 1 7.08 7.55 3.67
CA MET A 1 7.86 6.28 3.67
C MET A 1 7.38 5.39 2.53
N LYS A 2 8.24 4.55 1.95
CA LYS A 2 7.82 3.63 0.87
C LYS A 2 6.92 2.52 1.41
N LEU A 3 5.94 2.11 0.60
CA LEU A 3 5.02 1.02 0.92
C LEU A 3 5.73 -0.32 1.21
N SER A 4 6.87 -0.57 0.55
CA SER A 4 7.71 -1.74 0.81
C SER A 4 8.30 -1.73 2.21
N ASP A 5 8.73 -0.57 2.71
CA ASP A 5 9.31 -0.45 4.05
C ASP A 5 8.25 -0.55 5.13
N TYR A 6 7.04 -0.06 4.87
CA TYR A 6 5.87 -0.31 5.72
C TYR A 6 5.63 -1.81 5.89
N PHE A 7 5.61 -2.58 4.79
CA PHE A 7 5.42 -4.03 4.87
C PHE A 7 6.55 -4.80 5.57
N LYS A 8 7.79 -4.29 5.54
CA LYS A 8 8.91 -4.92 6.27
C LYS A 8 8.80 -4.74 7.79
N LYS A 9 8.19 -3.65 8.25
CA LYS A 9 8.00 -3.34 9.68
C LYS A 9 6.78 -4.02 10.27
N MET A 10 5.87 -4.48 9.44
CA MET A 10 4.60 -5.06 9.85
C MET A 10 4.65 -6.59 9.94
N PRO A 11 3.76 -7.21 10.74
CA PRO A 11 3.65 -8.66 10.82
C PRO A 11 3.41 -9.32 9.45
N ARG A 12 3.79 -10.60 9.34
CA ARG A 12 3.38 -11.41 8.18
C ARG A 12 1.85 -11.42 8.07
N GLY A 13 1.34 -11.23 6.87
CA GLY A 13 -0.11 -11.16 6.61
C GLY A 13 -0.68 -9.76 6.52
N THR A 14 0.03 -8.70 6.96
CA THR A 14 -0.49 -7.32 6.86
C THR A 14 -0.82 -6.89 5.44
N ARG A 15 -0.13 -7.44 4.43
CA ARG A 15 -0.47 -7.19 3.01
C ARG A 15 -1.86 -7.72 2.63
N LEU A 16 -2.24 -8.89 3.14
CA LEU A 16 -3.57 -9.48 2.89
C LEU A 16 -4.64 -8.64 3.60
N VAL A 17 -4.41 -8.31 4.86
CA VAL A 17 -5.33 -7.46 5.65
C VAL A 17 -5.50 -6.09 4.99
N LEU A 18 -4.42 -5.48 4.51
CA LEU A 18 -4.48 -4.19 3.83
C LEU A 18 -5.24 -4.30 2.50
N ALA A 19 -5.00 -5.35 1.73
CA ALA A 19 -5.72 -5.64 0.49
C ALA A 19 -7.23 -5.80 0.71
N GLU A 20 -7.63 -6.54 1.75
CA GLU A 20 -9.04 -6.70 2.13
C GLU A 20 -9.65 -5.37 2.56
N LYS A 21 -8.94 -4.59 3.38
CA LYS A 21 -9.42 -3.28 3.88
C LYS A 21 -9.68 -2.27 2.75
N ILE A 22 -8.86 -2.27 1.70
CA ILE A 22 -9.01 -1.37 0.55
C ILE A 22 -9.76 -2.00 -0.63
N GLY A 23 -10.20 -3.25 -0.51
CA GLY A 23 -10.92 -3.96 -1.57
C GLY A 23 -10.10 -4.20 -2.85
N CYS A 24 -8.81 -4.52 -2.73
CA CYS A 24 -7.95 -4.82 -3.88
C CYS A 24 -7.33 -6.22 -3.80
N HIS A 25 -6.79 -6.70 -4.92
CA HIS A 25 -6.05 -7.96 -4.91
C HIS A 25 -4.66 -7.79 -4.26
N PRO A 26 -4.19 -8.70 -3.39
CA PRO A 26 -2.90 -8.59 -2.68
C PRO A 26 -1.67 -8.49 -3.61
N VAL A 27 -1.76 -9.12 -4.78
CA VAL A 27 -0.72 -9.03 -5.83
C VAL A 27 -0.58 -7.59 -6.34
N TYR A 28 -1.65 -6.81 -6.37
CA TYR A 28 -1.60 -5.42 -6.80
C TYR A 28 -0.77 -4.58 -5.82
N LEU A 29 -0.95 -4.76 -4.51
CA LEU A 29 -0.11 -4.15 -3.48
C LEU A 29 1.35 -4.62 -3.57
N ALA A 30 1.58 -5.89 -3.93
CA ALA A 30 2.94 -6.39 -4.17
C ALA A 30 3.60 -5.67 -5.36
N HIS A 31 2.87 -5.42 -6.44
CA HIS A 31 3.38 -4.69 -7.59
C HIS A 31 3.66 -3.21 -7.26
N ILE A 32 2.77 -2.55 -6.50
CA ILE A 32 2.99 -1.17 -6.05
C ILE A 32 4.22 -1.09 -5.14
N SER A 33 4.31 -1.95 -4.13
CA SER A 33 5.45 -1.95 -3.20
C SER A 33 6.78 -2.28 -3.87
N ALA A 34 6.77 -3.06 -4.95
CA ALA A 34 7.94 -3.32 -5.77
C ALA A 34 8.24 -2.22 -6.81
N GLY A 35 7.44 -1.15 -6.90
CA GLY A 35 7.58 -0.08 -7.89
C GLY A 35 7.22 -0.50 -9.32
N ARG A 36 6.59 -1.66 -9.51
CA ARG A 36 6.17 -2.17 -10.84
C ARG A 36 4.87 -1.55 -11.33
N ARG A 37 4.10 -0.93 -10.44
CA ARG A 37 2.86 -0.21 -10.76
C ARG A 37 2.69 1.01 -9.89
N ILE A 38 2.13 2.05 -10.49
CA ILE A 38 1.69 3.26 -9.81
C ILE A 38 0.20 3.08 -9.45
N PRO A 39 -0.21 3.26 -8.18
CA PRO A 39 -1.62 3.23 -7.80
C PRO A 39 -2.37 4.43 -8.39
N SER A 40 -3.68 4.26 -8.59
CA SER A 40 -4.55 5.39 -8.96
C SER A 40 -4.64 6.39 -7.81
N ALA A 41 -5.09 7.63 -8.09
CA ALA A 41 -5.27 8.66 -7.07
C ALA A 41 -6.15 8.18 -5.91
N LYS A 42 -7.27 7.53 -6.24
CA LYS A 42 -8.19 6.94 -5.28
C LYS A 42 -7.50 5.89 -4.42
N MET A 43 -6.81 4.94 -5.04
CA MET A 43 -6.13 3.87 -4.31
C MET A 43 -4.99 4.38 -3.43
N ALA A 44 -4.30 5.44 -3.83
CA ALA A 44 -3.28 6.06 -2.99
C ALA A 44 -3.87 6.66 -1.71
N ILE A 45 -5.05 7.29 -1.80
CA ILE A 45 -5.81 7.77 -0.64
C ILE A 45 -6.31 6.60 0.21
N ASP A 46 -6.80 5.53 -0.41
CA ASP A 46 -7.28 4.34 0.30
C ASP A 46 -6.14 3.69 1.09
N ILE A 47 -4.93 3.58 0.50
CA ILE A 47 -3.74 3.06 1.17
C ILE A 47 -3.30 3.99 2.31
N GLU A 48 -3.25 5.29 2.09
CA GLU A 48 -2.89 6.28 3.12
C GLU A 48 -3.84 6.21 4.31
N THR A 49 -5.14 6.16 4.04
CA THR A 49 -6.18 6.01 5.08
C THR A 49 -6.08 4.67 5.78
N ALA A 50 -5.87 3.58 5.02
CA ALA A 50 -5.83 2.23 5.59
C ALA A 50 -4.56 1.96 6.42
N THR A 51 -3.50 2.73 6.19
CA THR A 51 -2.23 2.71 6.95
C THR A 51 -2.14 3.83 7.99
N ASP A 52 -3.26 4.51 8.28
CA ASP A 52 -3.35 5.62 9.25
C ASP A 52 -2.28 6.71 9.03
N GLY A 53 -1.99 7.02 7.76
CA GLY A 53 -1.00 8.02 7.37
C GLY A 53 0.45 7.55 7.43
N ALA A 54 0.73 6.27 7.76
CA ALA A 54 2.10 5.76 7.78
C ALA A 54 2.74 5.78 6.38
N VAL A 55 1.95 5.51 5.34
CA VAL A 55 2.37 5.64 3.93
C VAL A 55 1.58 6.78 3.31
N SER A 56 2.26 7.84 2.87
CA SER A 56 1.54 8.95 2.23
C SER A 56 1.23 8.64 0.77
N ARG A 57 0.12 9.19 0.26
CA ARG A 57 -0.23 9.13 -1.17
C ARG A 57 0.83 9.71 -2.09
N TYR A 58 1.64 10.66 -1.59
CA TYR A 58 2.76 11.24 -2.33
C TYR A 58 3.89 10.22 -2.49
N ASP A 59 4.26 9.51 -1.43
CA ASP A 59 5.27 8.44 -1.47
C ASP A 59 4.91 7.28 -2.42
N LEU A 60 3.62 7.12 -2.74
CA LEU A 60 3.09 6.06 -3.60
C LEU A 60 3.12 6.43 -5.09
N ARG A 61 3.26 7.71 -5.43
CA ARG A 61 3.12 8.24 -6.80
C ARG A 61 4.31 9.06 -7.29
N ASP A 62 5.30 9.26 -6.44
CA ASP A 62 6.64 9.81 -6.76
C ASP A 62 7.49 8.76 -7.51
#